data_AF-A0A950XGI2-F1
#
_entry.id   AF-A0A950XGI2-F1
#
_cell.length_a   1.000
_cell.length_b   1.000
_cell.length_c   1.000
_cell.angle_alpha   90.00
_cell.angle_beta   90.00
_cell.angle_gamma   90.00
#
_symmetry.space_group_name_H-M   'P 1'
#
loop_
_entity.id
_entity.type
_entity.pdbx_description
1 polymer ?
#
loop_
_entity_poly.entity_id
_entity_poly.type
_entity_poly.pdbx_seq_one_letter_code
_entity_poly.pdbx_strand_id
1 'polypeptide(L)'
;GIGMMFMPIVAAATAGIPRDEAGLASGLITTSQQMGGALGLAIISGIASVPAGITSAQGLVAAFDKGYMAALVFVAFAFLIALTLIKESRHARAPLQEAVTQV
;
A
#
# COMPACT_ATOMS: atom_id res chain seq x y z
N GLY A 1 11.13 -5.63 7.72
CA GLY A 1 11.57 -4.24 7.49
C GLY A 1 11.28 -3.83 6.06
N ILE A 2 11.10 -2.54 5.78
CA ILE A 2 10.66 -2.01 4.47
C ILE A 2 11.49 -2.54 3.30
N GLY A 3 12.82 -2.64 3.44
CA GLY A 3 13.70 -3.14 2.38
C GLY A 3 13.40 -4.57 1.92
N MET A 4 12.91 -5.45 2.81
CA MET A 4 12.56 -6.83 2.45
C MET A 4 11.27 -6.93 1.63
N MET A 5 10.39 -5.94 1.70
CA MET A 5 9.16 -5.91 0.91
C MET A 5 9.29 -5.05 -0.35
N PHE A 6 10.08 -3.98 -0.29
CA PHE A 6 10.13 -2.99 -1.36
C PHE A 6 10.67 -3.54 -2.68
N MET A 7 11.80 -4.23 -2.65
CA MET A 7 12.40 -4.82 -3.85
C MET A 7 11.49 -5.85 -4.56
N PRO A 8 10.95 -6.87 -3.87
CA PRO A 8 10.07 -7.83 -4.52
C PRO A 8 8.76 -7.19 -5.02
N ILE A 9 8.23 -6.17 -4.33
CA ILE A 9 7.04 -5.43 -4.80
C ILE A 9 7.33 -4.70 -6.10
N VAL A 10 8.43 -3.93 -6.17
CA VAL A 10 8.79 -3.19 -7.38
C VAL A 10 9.10 -4.14 -8.53
N ALA A 11 9.84 -5.22 -8.27
CA ALA A 11 10.13 -6.24 -9.28
C ALA A 11 8.85 -6.91 -9.81
N ALA A 12 7.88 -7.21 -8.94
CA ALA A 12 6.60 -7.76 -9.35
C ALA A 12 5.75 -6.74 -10.14
N ALA A 13 5.80 -5.46 -9.75
CA ALA A 13 5.04 -4.38 -10.40
C ALA A 13 5.59 -4.01 -11.78
N THR A 14 6.89 -4.17 -12.02
CA THR A 14 7.53 -3.89 -13.31
C THR A 14 7.74 -5.13 -14.18
N ALA A 15 7.38 -6.32 -13.69
CA ALA A 15 7.53 -7.58 -14.42
C ALA A 15 6.73 -7.57 -15.72
N GLY A 16 7.43 -7.69 -16.85
CA GLY A 16 6.83 -7.75 -18.19
C GLY A 16 6.58 -6.39 -18.85
N ILE A 17 6.98 -5.28 -18.22
CA ILE A 17 6.88 -3.95 -18.82
C ILE A 17 7.98 -3.78 -19.89
N PRO A 18 7.64 -3.35 -21.12
CA PRO A 18 8.62 -3.03 -22.16
C PRO A 18 9.63 -1.96 -21.71
N ARG A 19 10.85 -2.02 -22.25
CA ARG A 19 11.95 -1.12 -21.83
C ARG A 19 11.65 0.35 -22.09
N ASP A 20 10.91 0.64 -23.15
CA ASP A 20 10.46 1.97 -23.56
C ASP A 20 9.39 2.56 -22.62
N GLU A 21 8.67 1.71 -21.87
CA GLU A 21 7.66 2.14 -20.89
C GLU A 21 8.19 2.18 -19.45
N ALA A 22 9.43 1.73 -19.20
CA ALA A 22 10.00 1.61 -17.86
C ALA A 22 9.99 2.96 -17.09
N GLY A 23 10.19 4.08 -17.79
CA GLY A 23 10.11 5.42 -17.20
C GLY A 23 8.70 5.78 -16.72
N LEU A 24 7.68 5.43 -17.51
CA LEU A 24 6.28 5.64 -17.16
C LEU A 24 5.87 4.76 -15.97
N ALA A 25 6.27 3.49 -15.98
CA ALA A 25 6.00 2.57 -14.88
C ALA A 25 6.64 3.04 -13.57
N SER A 26 7.92 3.44 -13.60
CA SER A 26 8.62 3.97 -12.43
C SER A 26 7.99 5.26 -11.91
N GLY A 27 7.62 6.18 -12.82
CA GLY A 27 6.91 7.40 -12.49
C GLY A 27 5.56 7.15 -11.82
N LEU A 28 4.79 6.19 -12.34
CA LEU A 28 3.50 5.79 -11.77
C LEU A 28 3.68 5.17 -10.38
N ILE A 29 4.63 4.25 -10.22
CA ILE A 29 4.93 3.60 -8.94
C ILE A 29 5.30 4.65 -7.89
N THR A 30 6.23 5.55 -8.22
CA THR A 30 6.73 6.57 -7.29
C THR A 30 5.64 7.58 -6.92
N THR A 31 4.87 8.05 -7.89
CA THR A 31 3.77 9.00 -7.65
C THR A 31 2.66 8.35 -6.83
N SER A 32 2.31 7.10 -7.13
CA SER A 32 1.32 6.33 -6.35
C SER A 32 1.77 6.12 -4.91
N GLN A 33 3.07 5.85 -4.69
CA GLN A 33 3.63 5.73 -3.34
C GLN A 33 3.59 7.05 -2.58
N GLN A 34 3.99 8.15 -3.21
CA GLN A 34 3.92 9.48 -2.57
C GLN A 34 2.48 9.84 -2.22
N MET A 35 1.55 9.63 -3.14
CA MET A 35 0.12 9.87 -2.91
C MET A 35 -0.42 9.00 -1.78
N GLY A 36 -0.14 7.69 -1.80
CA GLY A 36 -0.57 6.76 -0.76
C GLY A 36 0.03 7.09 0.62
N GLY A 37 1.32 7.47 0.66
CA GLY A 37 1.99 7.89 1.89
C GLY A 37 1.40 9.18 2.46
N ALA A 38 1.15 10.18 1.62
CA ALA A 38 0.52 11.43 2.03
C ALA A 38 -0.91 11.20 2.55
N LEU A 39 -1.72 10.39 1.85
CA LEU A 39 -3.08 10.05 2.26
C LEU A 39 -3.11 9.28 3.59
N GLY A 40 -2.28 8.25 3.73
CA GLY A 40 -2.19 7.48 4.97
C GLY A 40 -1.77 8.33 6.15
N LEU A 41 -0.76 9.20 5.97
CA LEU A 41 -0.30 10.13 7.00
C LEU A 41 -1.40 11.12 7.39
N ALA A 42 -2.11 11.70 6.42
CA ALA A 42 -3.18 12.66 6.66
C ALA A 42 -4.32 12.05 7.50
N ILE A 43 -4.75 10.83 7.16
CA ILE A 43 -5.81 10.12 7.90
C ILE A 43 -5.38 9.82 9.33
N ILE A 44 -4.20 9.22 9.52
CA ILE A 44 -3.73 8.79 10.84
C ILE A 44 -3.45 10.02 11.74
N SER A 45 -2.77 11.04 11.20
CA SER A 45 -2.47 12.28 11.91
C SER A 45 -3.74 13.05 12.29
N GLY A 46 -4.72 13.11 11.37
CA GLY A 46 -6.03 13.68 11.63
C GLY A 46 -6.71 13.02 12.82
N ILE A 47 -6.81 11.68 12.82
CA ILE A 47 -7.44 10.91 13.90
C ILE A 47 -6.68 11.06 15.23
N ALA A 48 -5.35 11.00 15.20
CA ALA A 48 -4.51 11.18 16.38
C ALA A 48 -4.71 12.56 17.02
N SER A 49 -5.03 13.59 16.23
CA SER A 49 -5.17 14.97 16.70
C SER A 49 -6.59 15.33 17.17
N VAL A 50 -7.59 14.44 17.02
CA VAL A 50 -8.99 14.68 17.43
C VAL A 50 -9.20 14.86 18.94
N PRO A 51 -8.52 14.12 19.84
CA PRO A 51 -8.60 14.39 21.28
C PRO A 51 -7.97 15.75 21.55
N ALA A 52 -8.80 16.75 21.86
CA ALA A 52 -8.37 18.11 22.12
C ALA A 52 -7.30 18.16 23.23
N GLY A 53 -6.04 18.35 22.83
CA GLY A 53 -4.95 18.73 23.73
C GLY A 53 -3.69 17.87 23.66
N ILE A 54 -2.89 18.01 22.60
CA ILE A 54 -1.49 17.55 22.57
C ILE A 54 -0.55 18.42 23.45
N THR A 55 -1.12 19.32 24.24
CA THR A 55 -0.43 20.29 25.09
C THR A 55 -0.11 19.74 26.48
N SER A 56 -0.65 18.56 26.84
CA SER A 56 -0.34 17.84 28.08
C SER A 56 0.25 16.47 27.78
N ALA A 57 1.06 15.93 28.70
CA ALA A 57 1.64 14.59 28.54
C ALA A 57 0.55 13.51 28.40
N GLN A 58 -0.53 13.60 29.19
CA GLN A 58 -1.66 12.68 29.15
C GLN A 58 -2.42 12.77 27.82
N GLY A 59 -2.61 13.99 27.29
CA GLY A 59 -3.26 14.19 26.00
C GLY A 59 -2.42 13.69 24.83
N LEU A 60 -1.09 13.80 24.90
CA LEU A 60 -0.18 13.24 23.90
C LEU A 60 -0.22 11.71 23.87
N VAL A 61 -0.25 11.06 25.05
CA VAL A 61 -0.38 9.59 25.14
C VAL A 61 -1.71 9.12 24.55
N ALA A 62 -2.82 9.81 24.88
CA ALA A 62 -4.13 9.49 24.33
C ALA A 62 -4.21 9.70 22.80
N ALA A 63 -3.52 10.71 22.27
CA ALA A 63 -3.40 10.95 20.84
C ALA A 63 -2.66 9.80 20.13
N PHE A 64 -1.53 9.34 20.69
CA PHE A 64 -0.79 8.20 20.15
C PHE A 64 -1.60 6.90 20.20
N ASP A 65 -2.32 6.63 21.29
CA ASP A 65 -3.17 5.44 21.42
C ASP A 65 -4.22 5.38 20.30
N LYS A 66 -4.94 6.48 20.07
CA LYS A 66 -5.90 6.58 18.96
C LYS A 66 -5.22 6.51 17.60
N GLY A 67 -4.05 7.14 17.44
CA GLY A 67 -3.26 7.09 16.22
C GLY A 67 -2.84 5.66 15.85
N TYR A 68 -2.42 4.86 16.84
CA TYR A 68 -2.06 3.46 16.63
C TYR A 68 -3.27 2.59 16.29
N MET A 69 -4.41 2.79 16.95
CA MET A 69 -5.65 2.12 16.58
C MET A 69 -6.06 2.44 15.14
N ALA A 70 -5.98 3.71 14.75
CA ALA A 70 -6.25 4.14 13.37
C ALA A 70 -5.29 3.50 12.36
N ALA A 71 -3.99 3.47 12.68
CA ALA A 71 -2.99 2.83 11.84
C ALA A 71 -3.24 1.33 11.67
N LEU A 72 -3.64 0.63 12.75
CA LEU A 72 -3.93 -0.80 12.70
C LEU A 72 -5.15 -1.10 11.82
N VAL A 73 -6.24 -0.32 11.96
CA VAL A 73 -7.42 -0.44 11.10
C VAL A 73 -7.08 -0.14 9.64
N PHE A 74 -6.29 0.92 9.40
CA PHE A 74 -5.86 1.30 8.06
C PHE A 74 -5.03 0.20 7.38
N VAL A 75 -4.06 -0.39 8.10
CA VAL A 75 -3.25 -1.50 7.60
C VAL A 75 -4.11 -2.75 7.36
N ALA A 76 -5.02 -3.08 8.26
CA ALA A 76 -5.93 -4.21 8.09
C ALA A 76 -6.80 -4.04 6.83
N PHE A 77 -7.34 -2.84 6.62
CA PHE A 77 -8.12 -2.51 5.43
C PHE A 77 -7.28 -2.58 4.14
N ALA A 78 -6.08 -1.98 4.14
CA ALA A 78 -5.16 -2.06 3.00
C ALA A 78 -4.76 -3.51 2.68
N PHE A 79 -4.57 -4.35 3.71
CA PHE A 79 -4.27 -5.76 3.54
C PHE A 79 -5.45 -6.54 2.92
N LEU A 80 -6.68 -6.27 3.35
CA LEU A 80 -7.88 -6.87 2.74
C LEU A 80 -8.03 -6.48 1.26
N ILE A 81 -7.78 -5.21 0.92
CA ILE A 81 -7.74 -4.76 -0.48
C ILE A 81 -6.66 -5.51 -1.25
N ALA A 82 -5.44 -5.61 -0.71
CA ALA A 82 -4.35 -6.33 -1.37
C ALA A 82 -4.72 -7.79 -1.64
N LEU A 83 -5.32 -8.49 -0.66
CA LEU A 83 -5.75 -9.88 -0.84
C LEU A 83 -6.82 -10.07 -1.91
N THR A 84 -7.78 -9.15 -2.00
CA THR A 84 -8.86 -9.20 -3.00
C THR A 84 -8.33 -8.94 -4.41
N LEU A 85 -7.49 -7.92 -4.59
CA LEU A 85 -6.88 -7.59 -5.89
C LEU A 85 -5.88 -8.66 -6.38
N ILE A 86 -5.09 -9.25 -5.48
CA ILE A 86 -4.14 -10.33 -5.83
C ILE A 86 -4.89 -11.59 -6.29
N LYS A 87 -6.06 -11.88 -5.72
CA LYS A 87 -6.86 -13.05 -6.12
C LYS A 87 -7.31 -12.95 -7.57
N GLU A 88 -7.83 -11.80 -7.98
CA GLU A 88 -8.30 -11.56 -9.35
C GLU A 88 -7.17 -11.65 -10.37
N SER A 89 -6.01 -11.09 -10.03
CA SER A 89 -4.81 -11.12 -10.88
C SER A 89 -4.32 -12.55 -11.18
N ARG A 90 -4.50 -13.49 -10.25
CA ARG A 90 -4.18 -14.91 -10.46
C ARG A 90 -5.19 -15.63 -11.35
N HIS A 91 -6.48 -15.32 -11.20
CA HIS A 91 -7.54 -15.96 -12.00
C HIS A 91 -7.49 -15.50 -13.46
N ALA A 92 -7.11 -14.25 -13.73
CA ALA A 92 -6.98 -13.74 -15.09
C ALA A 92 -5.80 -14.34 -15.88
N ARG A 93 -4.74 -14.81 -15.20
CA ARG A 93 -3.54 -15.39 -15.84
C ARG A 93 -3.64 -16.90 -16.08
N ALA A 94 -4.45 -17.62 -15.32
CA ALA A 94 -4.64 -19.07 -15.45
C ALA A 94 -5.15 -19.55 -16.83
N PRO A 95 -6.16 -18.92 -17.47
CA PRO A 95 -6.71 -19.44 -18.74
C PRO A 95 -5.79 -19.24 -19.96
N LEU A 96 -4.80 -18.33 -19.91
CA LEU A 96 -3.89 -18.08 -21.03
C LEU A 96 -2.67 -19.02 -21.05
N GLN A 97 -2.27 -19.56 -19.89
CA GLN A 97 -1.14 -20.48 -19.82
C GLN A 97 -1.49 -21.89 -20.31
N GLU A 98 -2.73 -22.35 -20.06
CA GLU A 98 -3.23 -23.63 -20.59
C GLU A 98 -3.30 -23.60 -22.12
N ALA A 99 -3.68 -22.48 -22.73
CA ALA A 99 -3.73 -22.34 -24.19
C ALA A 99 -2.35 -22.33 -24.87
N VAL A 100 -1.30 -21.85 -24.18
CA VAL A 100 0.07 -21.76 -24.73
C VAL A 100 0.88 -23.04 -24.51
N THR A 101 0.50 -23.88 -23.53
CA THR A 101 1.16 -25.18 -23.30
C THR A 101 0.57 -26.34 -24.11
N GLN A 102 -0.55 -26.11 -24.81
CA GLN A 102 -1.18 -27.10 -25.70
C GLN A 102 -0.90 -26.89 -27.19
N VAL A 103 0.01 -25.97 -27.55
CA VAL A 103 0.51 -25.75 -28.93
C VAL A 103 1.98 -26.10 -29.00
#